data_AF-A0AA39ZET8-F1
#
_entry.id   AF-A0AA39ZET8-F1
#
_cell.length_a   1.000
_cell.length_b   1.000
_cell.length_c   1.000
_cell.angle_alpha   90.00
_cell.angle_beta   90.00
_cell.angle_gamma   90.00
#
_symmetry.space_group_name_H-M   'P 1'
#
loop_
_entity.id
_entity.type
_entity.pdbx_description
1 polymer ?
#
loop_
_entity_poly.entity_id
_entity_poly.type
_entity_poly.pdbx_seq_one_letter_code
_entity_poly.pdbx_strand_id
1 'polypeptide(L)'
;MIVYSDVVKTSGADEPLAFSPNDEIISDGYTLIPCNADEIDALAKKPAKTVGDVLGVDDEWERQPADVKAKKEAESILYFVRGERVTEAAANVDTGANASAEGGDDEGAEDSAKEVINVVASGLLESTSFDKKSYMAYLKGYLKSTKQYIPWAQKNREENDYQWKALSAEEQEAEKKKVEQQIAIFEPKAMAFAKWIQANFKDLDFYTGASMNPDGMVILSNYMEDGVSPYFIFWKAGLKGQKC
;
A
#
# COMPACT_ATOMS: atom_id res chain seq x y z
N MET A 1 19.00 -5.04 0.27
CA MET A 1 17.90 -4.08 0.45
C MET A 1 16.72 -4.54 -0.40
N ILE A 2 15.48 -4.45 0.06
CA ILE A 2 14.29 -4.70 -0.78
C ILE A 2 13.56 -3.38 -0.95
N VAL A 3 13.33 -2.99 -2.21
CA VAL A 3 12.55 -1.80 -2.53
C VAL A 3 11.28 -2.21 -3.26
N TYR A 4 10.16 -1.60 -2.89
CA TYR A 4 8.87 -1.81 -3.56
C TYR A 4 8.53 -0.61 -4.42
N SER A 5 8.25 -0.88 -5.69
CA SER A 5 7.82 0.14 -6.66
C SER A 5 6.43 -0.16 -7.20
N ASP A 6 5.67 0.89 -7.53
CA ASP A 6 4.43 0.74 -8.29
C ASP A 6 4.73 0.44 -9.76
N VAL A 7 4.02 -0.54 -10.31
CA VAL A 7 4.23 -1.04 -11.68
C VAL A 7 2.99 -0.89 -12.57
N VAL A 8 1.90 -0.31 -12.05
CA VAL A 8 0.63 -0.14 -12.78
C VAL A 8 0.51 1.30 -13.30
N LYS A 9 -0.05 1.48 -14.51
CA LYS A 9 -0.36 2.79 -15.10
C LYS A 9 -1.82 2.85 -15.55
N THR A 10 -2.48 4.01 -15.40
CA THR A 10 -3.89 4.21 -15.79
C THR A 10 -4.16 4.77 -17.19
N SER A 11 -3.15 5.25 -17.93
CA SER A 11 -3.29 5.82 -19.29
C SER A 11 -2.42 5.14 -20.38
N GLY A 12 -2.90 5.12 -21.64
CA GLY A 12 -2.12 4.70 -22.83
C GLY A 12 -2.29 3.25 -23.33
N ALA A 13 -3.53 2.78 -23.41
CA ALA A 13 -3.90 1.37 -23.61
C ALA A 13 -3.68 0.75 -25.01
N ASP A 14 -2.45 0.76 -25.54
CA ASP A 14 -2.12 -0.06 -26.74
C ASP A 14 -1.04 -1.12 -26.53
N GLU A 15 -0.27 -1.05 -25.44
CA GLU A 15 0.38 -2.21 -24.83
C GLU A 15 0.33 -1.99 -23.32
N PRO A 16 -0.18 -2.93 -22.51
CA PRO A 16 0.01 -2.77 -21.09
C PRO A 16 1.52 -2.93 -20.85
N LEU A 17 2.12 -1.88 -20.29
CA LEU A 17 3.26 -1.94 -19.35
C LEU A 17 4.61 -1.49 -19.89
N ALA A 18 4.64 -0.25 -20.36
CA ALA A 18 5.73 0.60 -19.92
C ALA A 18 5.60 0.77 -18.40
N PHE A 19 6.56 0.20 -17.67
CA PHE A 19 6.79 0.44 -16.24
C PHE A 19 6.45 1.90 -15.91
N SER A 20 5.65 2.15 -14.86
CA SER A 20 5.75 3.46 -14.20
C SER A 20 7.24 3.73 -13.99
N PRO A 21 7.75 4.98 -14.11
CA PRO A 21 9.03 5.28 -13.47
C PRO A 21 8.92 4.65 -12.07
N ASN A 22 9.82 3.71 -11.77
CA ASN A 22 9.73 2.83 -10.61
C ASN A 22 9.88 3.69 -9.37
N ASP A 23 8.83 4.42 -9.03
CA ASP A 23 8.76 5.22 -7.84
C ASP A 23 8.85 4.22 -6.71
N GLU A 24 10.01 4.22 -6.10
CA GLU A 24 10.21 3.56 -4.83
C GLU A 24 9.21 4.21 -3.87
N ILE A 25 8.32 3.41 -3.32
CA ILE A 25 7.27 3.88 -2.42
C ILE A 25 7.40 3.29 -1.02
N ILE A 26 8.23 2.25 -0.87
CA ILE A 26 8.61 1.65 0.41
C ILE A 26 10.04 1.09 0.28
N SER A 27 10.92 1.46 1.22
CA SER A 27 12.29 0.93 1.35
C SER A 27 12.35 -0.29 2.27
N ASP A 28 13.53 -0.87 2.47
CA ASP A 28 13.72 -1.87 3.52
C ASP A 28 13.61 -1.24 4.93
N GLY A 29 13.31 -2.08 5.92
CA GLY A 29 13.13 -1.66 7.31
C GLY A 29 11.67 -1.56 7.77
N TYR A 30 10.72 -1.62 6.85
CA TYR A 30 9.28 -1.66 7.17
C TYR A 30 8.73 -3.09 7.15
N THR A 31 7.91 -3.42 8.15
CA THR A 31 7.16 -4.67 8.18
C THR A 31 5.90 -4.51 7.31
N LEU A 32 5.87 -5.21 6.18
CA LEU A 32 4.68 -5.32 5.34
C LEU A 32 3.77 -6.41 5.92
N ILE A 33 2.60 -6.00 6.38
CA ILE A 33 1.56 -6.91 6.90
C ILE A 33 0.61 -7.22 5.74
N PRO A 34 0.62 -8.45 5.18
CA PRO A 34 -0.35 -8.86 4.19
C PRO A 34 -1.76 -8.82 4.77
N CYS A 35 -2.74 -8.41 3.96
CA CYS A 35 -4.15 -8.45 4.34
C CYS A 35 -4.91 -9.33 3.34
N ASN A 36 -5.39 -10.47 3.85
CA ASN A 36 -6.00 -11.54 3.06
C ASN A 36 -7.49 -11.29 2.79
N ALA A 37 -8.08 -12.18 2.01
CA ALA A 37 -9.49 -12.14 1.64
C ALA A 37 -10.46 -12.07 2.84
N ASP A 38 -10.20 -12.80 3.92
CA ASP A 38 -11.09 -12.87 5.09
C ASP A 38 -10.96 -11.61 5.96
N GLU A 39 -9.74 -11.10 6.11
CA GLU A 39 -9.45 -9.85 6.81
C GLU A 39 -10.08 -8.65 6.11
N ILE A 40 -10.10 -8.63 4.77
CA ILE A 40 -10.81 -7.59 4.00
C ILE A 40 -12.32 -7.65 4.27
N ASP A 41 -12.91 -8.85 4.37
CA ASP A 41 -14.33 -9.00 4.71
C ASP A 41 -14.63 -8.56 6.16
N ALA A 42 -13.67 -8.75 7.06
CA ALA A 42 -13.76 -8.27 8.44
C ALA A 42 -13.65 -6.74 8.51
N LEU A 43 -12.65 -6.16 7.81
CA LEU A 43 -12.44 -4.71 7.71
C LEU A 43 -13.65 -4.01 7.11
N ALA A 44 -14.31 -4.60 6.10
CA ALA A 44 -15.50 -4.03 5.48
C ALA A 44 -16.65 -3.74 6.46
N LYS A 45 -16.61 -4.29 7.67
CA LYS A 45 -17.61 -4.12 8.73
C LYS A 45 -17.13 -3.19 9.87
N LYS A 46 -15.93 -2.63 9.75
CA LYS A 46 -15.22 -1.95 10.82
C LYS A 46 -14.77 -0.54 10.38
N PRO A 47 -14.75 0.45 11.29
CA PRO A 47 -14.22 1.79 11.01
C PRO A 47 -12.70 1.76 10.82
N ALA A 48 -12.15 2.76 10.10
CA ALA A 48 -10.74 2.75 9.72
C ALA A 48 -9.74 2.63 10.89
N LYS A 49 -9.98 3.36 11.98
CA LYS A 49 -9.16 3.30 13.19
C LYS A 49 -9.01 1.91 13.83
N THR A 50 -9.94 0.98 13.57
CA THR A 50 -9.95 -0.39 14.14
C THR A 50 -9.20 -1.42 13.29
N VAL A 51 -8.41 -0.99 12.29
CA VAL A 51 -7.62 -1.91 11.44
C VAL A 51 -6.71 -2.83 12.28
N GLY A 52 -6.11 -2.30 13.36
CA GLY A 52 -5.25 -3.07 14.26
C GLY A 52 -5.94 -4.29 14.89
N ASP A 53 -7.26 -4.22 15.16
CA ASP A 53 -8.01 -5.36 15.69
C ASP A 53 -8.09 -6.55 14.73
N VAL A 54 -8.01 -6.27 13.42
CA VAL A 54 -8.17 -7.29 12.38
C VAL A 54 -6.83 -7.89 12.00
N LEU A 55 -5.80 -7.06 11.85
CA LEU A 55 -4.50 -7.49 11.37
C LEU A 55 -3.55 -7.95 12.47
N GLY A 56 -3.86 -7.64 13.73
CA GLY A 56 -2.96 -7.84 14.86
C GLY A 56 -1.88 -6.77 14.93
N VAL A 57 -1.06 -6.82 15.98
CA VAL A 57 0.08 -5.90 16.17
C VAL A 57 1.34 -6.47 15.48
N ASP A 58 2.21 -5.61 14.93
CA ASP A 58 3.32 -6.02 14.03
C ASP A 58 4.21 -7.14 14.61
N ASP A 59 4.46 -7.04 15.90
CA ASP A 59 5.25 -7.97 16.70
C ASP A 59 4.71 -9.41 16.66
N GLU A 60 3.40 -9.59 16.51
CA GLU A 60 2.76 -10.91 16.39
C GLU A 60 2.87 -11.47 14.99
N TRP A 61 2.88 -10.62 13.96
CA TRP A 61 2.97 -11.04 12.57
C TRP A 61 4.32 -11.71 12.28
N GLU A 62 5.42 -11.09 12.70
CA GLU A 62 6.76 -11.62 12.46
C GLU A 62 7.03 -12.95 13.16
N ARG A 63 6.28 -13.25 14.22
CA ARG A 63 6.39 -14.51 14.98
C ARG A 63 5.51 -15.64 14.42
N GLN A 64 4.69 -15.38 13.39
CA GLN A 64 3.85 -16.42 12.80
C GLN A 64 4.67 -17.53 12.12
N PRO A 65 4.20 -18.80 12.14
CA PRO A 65 4.81 -19.89 11.40
C PRO A 65 4.93 -19.62 9.89
N ALA A 66 5.96 -20.15 9.25
CA ALA A 66 6.27 -19.88 7.84
C ALA A 66 5.15 -20.30 6.88
N ASP A 67 4.46 -21.39 7.17
CA ASP A 67 3.31 -21.89 6.41
C ASP A 67 2.08 -20.96 6.53
N VAL A 68 1.83 -20.41 7.73
CA VAL A 68 0.79 -19.41 7.96
C VAL A 68 1.10 -18.14 7.17
N LYS A 69 2.35 -17.68 7.22
CA LYS A 69 2.79 -16.51 6.45
C LYS A 69 2.63 -16.73 4.95
N ALA A 70 3.11 -17.86 4.43
CA ALA A 70 3.03 -18.18 3.01
C ALA A 70 1.58 -18.23 2.50
N LYS A 71 0.66 -18.83 3.28
CA LYS A 71 -0.75 -18.87 2.94
C LYS A 71 -1.38 -17.48 2.94
N LYS A 72 -1.17 -16.71 4.02
CA LYS A 72 -1.72 -15.35 4.12
C LYS A 72 -1.20 -14.44 3.01
N GLU A 73 0.09 -14.55 2.69
CA GLU A 73 0.69 -13.85 1.55
C GLU A 73 0.02 -14.20 0.22
N ALA A 74 -0.18 -15.49 -0.06
CA ALA A 74 -0.78 -15.94 -1.32
C ALA A 74 -2.22 -15.42 -1.53
N GLU A 75 -2.96 -15.22 -0.44
CA GLU A 75 -4.37 -14.78 -0.46
C GLU A 75 -4.54 -13.26 -0.32
N SER A 76 -3.43 -12.52 -0.20
CA SER A 76 -3.46 -11.08 0.07
C SER A 76 -3.52 -10.23 -1.19
N ILE A 77 -4.26 -9.13 -1.09
CA ILE A 77 -4.35 -8.12 -2.16
C ILE A 77 -3.95 -6.71 -1.69
N LEU A 78 -3.71 -6.55 -0.39
CA LEU A 78 -3.23 -5.31 0.23
C LEU A 78 -2.00 -5.62 1.10
N TYR A 79 -1.14 -4.63 1.26
CA TYR A 79 -0.18 -4.57 2.35
C TYR A 79 -0.51 -3.38 3.25
N PHE A 80 -0.40 -3.62 4.55
CA PHE A 80 -0.42 -2.59 5.57
C PHE A 80 0.99 -2.39 6.10
N VAL A 81 1.40 -1.14 6.25
CA VAL A 81 2.70 -0.77 6.82
C VAL A 81 2.43 0.15 7.99
N ARG A 82 2.90 -0.21 9.18
CA ARG A 82 2.86 0.70 10.32
C ARG A 82 3.93 1.77 10.17
N GLY A 83 3.55 3.01 10.42
CA GLY A 83 4.50 4.10 10.56
C GLY A 83 4.82 4.35 12.04
N GLU A 84 5.98 4.94 12.27
CA GLU A 84 6.45 5.40 13.57
C GLU A 84 6.70 6.91 13.49
N ARG A 85 6.33 7.64 14.54
CA ARG A 85 6.67 9.06 14.65
C ARG A 85 8.14 9.17 15.04
N VAL A 86 8.92 9.86 14.22
CA VAL A 86 10.33 10.12 14.45
C VAL A 86 10.55 11.62 14.54
N THR A 87 11.47 12.03 15.42
CA THR A 87 11.85 13.43 15.58
C THR A 87 12.95 13.77 14.58
N GLU A 88 12.67 14.61 13.60
CA GLU A 88 13.70 15.10 12.68
C GLU A 88 14.41 16.33 13.25
N ALA A 89 15.75 16.30 13.27
CA ALA A 89 16.55 17.48 13.54
C ALA A 89 16.52 18.42 12.31
N ALA A 90 15.62 19.40 12.35
CA ALA A 90 15.54 20.61 11.52
C ALA A 90 16.21 20.55 10.13
N ALA A 91 15.58 19.86 9.17
CA ALA A 91 15.82 20.09 7.74
C ALA A 91 14.51 20.04 6.96
N ASN A 92 13.88 21.21 6.80
CA ASN A 92 12.81 21.55 5.84
C ASN A 92 11.91 20.41 5.33
N VAL A 93 10.80 20.15 6.04
CA VAL A 93 9.61 19.51 5.46
C VAL A 93 8.39 20.39 5.74
N ASP A 94 7.68 20.73 4.66
CA ASP A 94 6.39 21.43 4.64
C ASP A 94 5.28 20.40 4.94
N THR A 95 5.13 20.05 6.22
CA THR A 95 4.13 19.08 6.68
C THR A 95 2.75 19.74 6.62
N GLY A 96 1.97 19.34 5.61
CA GLY A 96 0.61 19.79 5.35
C GLY A 96 -0.23 19.96 6.61
N ALA A 97 -0.73 21.17 6.78
CA ALA A 97 -1.51 21.59 7.93
C ALA A 97 -2.84 20.83 8.03
N ASN A 98 -2.94 19.93 9.02
CA ASN A 98 -4.20 19.63 9.68
C ASN A 98 -4.05 19.94 11.18
N ALA A 99 -4.17 21.22 11.52
CA ALA A 99 -4.33 21.69 12.88
C ALA A 99 -5.81 22.00 13.12
N SER A 100 -6.46 21.16 13.92
CA SER A 100 -7.81 21.35 14.45
C SER A 100 -7.74 20.93 15.93
N ALA A 101 -8.01 21.73 16.96
CA ALA A 101 -8.42 23.13 17.08
C ALA A 101 -8.16 23.63 18.53
N GLU A 102 -8.19 24.96 18.73
CA GLU A 102 -8.47 25.73 19.96
C GLU A 102 -7.44 25.82 21.12
N GLY A 103 -6.71 26.95 21.16
CA GLY A 103 -6.74 27.91 22.28
C GLY A 103 -5.70 27.82 23.41
N GLY A 104 -4.79 28.81 23.47
CA GLY A 104 -4.12 29.26 24.72
C GLY A 104 -2.64 29.61 24.56
N ASP A 105 -2.30 30.90 24.66
CA ASP A 105 -0.92 31.41 24.86
C ASP A 105 -0.29 30.81 26.14
N ASP A 106 0.96 30.35 26.07
CA ASP A 106 1.98 30.66 27.08
C ASP A 106 3.40 30.44 26.53
N GLU A 107 4.32 31.32 26.90
CA GLU A 107 5.71 31.35 26.45
C GLU A 107 6.53 30.17 26.99
N GLY A 108 7.02 29.32 26.09
CA GLY A 108 8.06 28.34 26.35
C GLY A 108 8.86 28.15 25.08
N ALA A 109 10.20 28.18 25.17
CA ALA A 109 11.10 28.01 24.04
C ALA A 109 10.64 26.83 23.16
N GLU A 110 10.12 27.12 21.97
CA GLU A 110 9.61 26.10 21.06
C GLU A 110 10.77 25.19 20.67
N ASP A 111 10.77 23.99 21.25
CA ASP A 111 11.55 22.88 20.76
C ASP A 111 11.10 22.65 19.31
N SER A 112 11.89 23.16 18.37
CA SER A 112 11.57 23.18 16.93
C SER A 112 11.68 21.79 16.29
N ALA A 113 11.50 20.74 17.09
CA ALA A 113 11.57 19.35 16.71
C ALA A 113 10.22 18.97 16.06
N LYS A 114 10.20 18.92 14.73
CA LYS A 114 9.03 18.44 13.99
C LYS A 114 8.99 16.92 14.05
N GLU A 115 7.94 16.37 14.63
CA GLU A 115 7.63 14.95 14.53
C GLU A 115 7.13 14.65 13.11
N VAL A 116 7.83 13.77 12.41
CA VAL A 116 7.43 13.26 11.08
C VAL A 116 7.17 11.77 11.16
N ILE A 117 6.42 11.23 10.20
CA ILE A 117 6.18 9.79 10.10
C ILE A 117 7.34 9.19 9.30
N ASN A 118 8.02 8.17 9.83
CA ASN A 118 9.19 7.55 9.21
C ASN A 118 8.98 7.15 7.73
N VAL A 119 7.83 6.58 7.38
CA VAL A 119 7.48 6.19 5.99
C VAL A 119 7.46 7.40 5.05
N VAL A 120 7.08 8.58 5.56
CA VAL A 120 7.07 9.84 4.79
C VAL A 120 8.46 10.47 4.81
N ALA A 121 9.15 10.42 5.95
CA ALA A 121 10.51 10.91 6.16
C ALA A 121 11.56 10.25 5.24
N SER A 122 11.25 9.07 4.67
CA SER A 122 12.10 8.46 3.65
C SER A 122 12.16 9.25 2.34
N GLY A 123 11.31 10.28 2.16
CA GLY A 123 11.24 11.11 0.95
C GLY A 123 10.61 10.38 -0.24
N LEU A 124 9.96 9.24 0.00
CA LEU A 124 9.34 8.42 -1.04
C LEU A 124 7.87 8.79 -1.29
N LEU A 125 7.22 9.39 -0.30
CA LEU A 125 5.80 9.71 -0.34
C LEU A 125 5.56 11.22 -0.21
N GLU A 126 4.68 11.72 -1.07
CA GLU A 126 4.22 13.11 -1.08
C GLU A 126 2.74 13.16 -0.73
N SER A 127 2.35 14.05 0.18
CA SER A 127 0.94 14.23 0.56
C SER A 127 0.14 14.82 -0.59
N THR A 128 -1.09 14.36 -0.77
CA THR A 128 -2.02 14.89 -1.76
C THR A 128 -3.43 14.94 -1.20
N SER A 129 -4.36 15.54 -1.95
CA SER A 129 -5.77 15.63 -1.56
C SER A 129 -6.67 15.26 -2.72
N PHE A 130 -7.81 14.66 -2.39
CA PHE A 130 -8.86 14.34 -3.33
C PHE A 130 -10.22 14.74 -2.77
N ASP A 131 -11.16 15.02 -3.67
CA ASP A 131 -12.57 14.90 -3.34
C ASP A 131 -13.02 13.45 -3.52
N LYS A 132 -14.07 13.06 -2.78
CA LYS A 132 -14.57 11.69 -2.80
C LYS A 132 -14.93 11.19 -4.20
N LYS A 133 -15.46 12.05 -5.07
CA LYS A 133 -15.90 11.65 -6.41
C LYS A 133 -14.70 11.45 -7.34
N SER A 134 -13.74 12.36 -7.35
CA SER A 134 -12.52 12.23 -8.17
C SER A 134 -11.68 11.03 -7.73
N TYR A 135 -11.50 10.81 -6.43
CA TYR A 135 -10.76 9.66 -5.93
C TYR A 135 -11.42 8.33 -6.33
N MET A 136 -12.75 8.20 -6.17
CA MET A 136 -13.42 6.95 -6.53
C MET A 136 -13.38 6.67 -8.05
N ALA A 137 -13.36 7.72 -8.88
CA ALA A 137 -13.15 7.58 -10.33
C ALA A 137 -11.72 7.11 -10.65
N TYR A 138 -10.73 7.72 -10.01
CA TYR A 138 -9.32 7.35 -10.12
C TYR A 138 -9.07 5.91 -9.65
N LEU A 139 -9.53 5.55 -8.45
CA LEU A 139 -9.40 4.21 -7.88
C LEU A 139 -10.00 3.15 -8.82
N LYS A 140 -11.17 3.41 -9.41
CA LYS A 140 -11.79 2.50 -10.38
C LYS A 140 -10.90 2.30 -11.61
N GLY A 141 -10.26 3.35 -12.11
CA GLY A 141 -9.27 3.27 -13.19
C GLY A 141 -8.08 2.41 -12.80
N TYR A 142 -7.47 2.70 -11.63
CA TYR A 142 -6.33 1.96 -11.10
C TYR A 142 -6.63 0.46 -10.89
N LEU A 143 -7.77 0.12 -10.28
CA LEU A 143 -8.18 -1.27 -10.08
C LEU A 143 -8.42 -2.00 -11.40
N LYS A 144 -8.94 -1.31 -12.42
CA LYS A 144 -9.09 -1.87 -13.77
C LYS A 144 -7.74 -2.17 -14.39
N SER A 145 -6.79 -1.24 -14.34
CA SER A 145 -5.43 -1.46 -14.84
C SER A 145 -4.72 -2.58 -14.09
N THR A 146 -4.86 -2.63 -12.76
CA THR A 146 -4.27 -3.69 -11.92
C THR A 146 -4.84 -5.07 -12.27
N LYS A 147 -6.15 -5.17 -12.51
CA LYS A 147 -6.79 -6.40 -12.97
C LYS A 147 -6.22 -6.89 -14.30
N GLN A 148 -5.89 -5.99 -15.21
CA GLN A 148 -5.26 -6.31 -16.49
C GLN A 148 -3.77 -6.64 -16.35
N TYR A 149 -3.10 -6.03 -15.37
CA TYR A 149 -1.69 -6.25 -15.07
C TYR A 149 -1.39 -7.69 -14.64
N ILE A 150 -2.16 -8.24 -13.71
CA ILE A 150 -1.91 -9.57 -13.12
C ILE A 150 -1.71 -10.68 -14.19
N PRO A 151 -2.64 -10.91 -15.14
CA PRO A 151 -2.45 -11.93 -16.17
C PRO A 151 -1.36 -11.57 -17.19
N TRP A 152 -1.16 -10.29 -17.48
CA TRP A 152 -0.04 -9.89 -18.34
C TRP A 152 1.30 -10.20 -17.68
N ALA A 153 1.46 -9.90 -16.38
CA ALA A 153 2.71 -10.07 -15.67
C ALA A 153 3.13 -11.53 -15.66
N GLN A 154 2.16 -12.43 -15.48
CA GLN A 154 2.36 -13.86 -15.60
C GLN A 154 2.81 -14.25 -17.01
N LYS A 155 2.10 -13.82 -18.06
CA LYS A 155 2.48 -14.11 -19.45
C LYS A 155 3.88 -13.58 -19.79
N ASN A 156 4.19 -12.35 -19.40
CA ASN A 156 5.48 -11.72 -19.63
C ASN A 156 6.61 -12.46 -18.89
N ARG A 157 6.35 -12.95 -17.67
CA ARG A 157 7.29 -13.79 -16.92
C ARG A 157 7.56 -15.10 -17.67
N GLU A 158 6.52 -15.77 -18.16
CA GLU A 158 6.65 -17.00 -18.94
C GLU A 158 7.52 -16.82 -20.20
N GLU A 159 7.31 -15.71 -20.91
CA GLU A 159 7.99 -15.41 -22.17
C GLU A 159 9.42 -14.89 -21.97
N ASN A 160 9.67 -14.07 -20.95
CA ASN A 160 10.88 -13.24 -20.87
C ASN A 160 11.76 -13.47 -19.63
N ASP A 161 11.29 -14.15 -18.59
CA ASP A 161 12.08 -14.38 -17.38
C ASP A 161 12.91 -15.68 -17.47
N TYR A 162 14.23 -15.56 -17.47
CA TYR A 162 15.13 -16.71 -17.47
C TYR A 162 15.01 -17.55 -16.19
N GLN A 163 14.71 -16.93 -15.05
CA GLN A 163 14.55 -17.65 -13.79
C GLN A 163 13.28 -18.50 -13.83
N TRP A 164 12.21 -17.99 -14.43
CA TRP A 164 11.01 -18.77 -14.70
C TRP A 164 11.31 -19.99 -15.56
N LYS A 165 12.05 -19.80 -16.65
CA LYS A 165 12.42 -20.89 -17.57
C LYS A 165 13.33 -21.94 -16.93
N ALA A 166 14.02 -21.58 -15.84
CA ALA A 166 14.86 -22.50 -15.06
C ALA A 166 14.07 -23.31 -14.02
N LEU A 167 12.82 -22.92 -13.70
CA LEU A 167 11.95 -23.68 -12.79
C LEU A 167 11.53 -25.01 -13.43
N SER A 168 11.33 -26.01 -12.58
CA SER A 168 10.69 -27.27 -12.97
C SER A 168 9.23 -27.04 -13.36
N ALA A 169 8.65 -27.99 -14.12
CA ALA A 169 7.24 -27.91 -14.52
C ALA A 169 6.28 -27.88 -13.31
N GLU A 170 6.63 -28.57 -12.23
CA GLU A 170 5.86 -28.60 -10.98
C GLU A 170 5.86 -27.24 -10.28
N GLU A 171 7.01 -26.57 -10.23
CA GLU A 171 7.14 -25.22 -9.69
C GLU A 171 6.39 -24.19 -10.55
N GLN A 172 6.48 -24.29 -11.89
CA GLN A 172 5.74 -23.43 -12.80
C GLN A 172 4.22 -23.57 -12.61
N GLU A 173 3.73 -24.80 -12.47
CA GLU A 173 2.31 -25.06 -12.23
C GLU A 173 1.85 -24.52 -10.86
N ALA A 174 2.68 -24.67 -9.83
CA ALA A 174 2.41 -24.10 -8.51
C ALA A 174 2.30 -22.57 -8.54
N GLU A 175 3.17 -21.89 -9.30
CA GLU A 175 3.14 -20.44 -9.47
C GLU A 175 1.92 -19.98 -10.28
N LYS A 176 1.59 -20.68 -11.38
CA LYS A 176 0.37 -20.40 -12.15
C LYS A 176 -0.88 -20.49 -11.28
N LYS A 177 -0.96 -21.53 -10.44
CA LYS A 177 -2.08 -21.71 -9.51
C LYS A 177 -2.20 -20.55 -8.51
N LYS A 178 -1.08 -20.00 -8.02
CA LYS A 178 -1.09 -18.79 -7.17
C LYS A 178 -1.66 -17.58 -7.91
N VAL A 179 -1.28 -17.38 -9.18
CA VAL A 179 -1.80 -16.28 -9.99
C VAL A 179 -3.30 -16.45 -10.28
N GLU A 180 -3.76 -17.66 -10.59
CA GLU A 180 -5.19 -17.94 -10.76
C GLU A 180 -6.00 -17.64 -9.50
N GLN A 181 -5.49 -18.04 -8.33
CA GLN A 181 -6.08 -17.69 -7.03
C GLN A 181 -6.11 -16.17 -6.82
N GLN A 182 -5.01 -15.47 -7.11
CA GLN A 182 -4.94 -14.02 -7.01
C GLN A 182 -5.97 -13.33 -7.90
N ILE A 183 -6.15 -13.77 -9.15
CA ILE A 183 -7.16 -13.25 -10.08
C ILE A 183 -8.58 -13.44 -9.52
N ALA A 184 -8.86 -14.64 -8.99
CA ALA A 184 -10.17 -14.97 -8.42
C ALA A 184 -10.50 -14.13 -7.17
N ILE A 185 -9.49 -13.81 -6.35
CA ILE A 185 -9.64 -13.02 -5.12
C ILE A 185 -9.70 -11.52 -5.41
N PHE A 186 -8.90 -11.03 -6.36
CA PHE A 186 -8.65 -9.60 -6.55
C PHE A 186 -9.93 -8.79 -6.79
N GLU A 187 -10.73 -9.16 -7.77
CA GLU A 187 -11.91 -8.38 -8.15
C GLU A 187 -12.96 -8.24 -7.01
N PRO A 188 -13.46 -9.32 -6.38
CA PRO A 188 -14.45 -9.19 -5.31
C PRO A 188 -13.90 -8.44 -4.10
N LYS A 189 -12.64 -8.68 -3.72
CA LYS A 189 -12.03 -8.10 -2.53
C LYS A 189 -11.60 -6.64 -2.75
N ALA A 190 -11.12 -6.30 -3.94
CA ALA A 190 -10.87 -4.90 -4.30
C ALA A 190 -12.17 -4.09 -4.30
N MET A 191 -13.30 -4.66 -4.77
CA MET A 191 -14.60 -4.00 -4.67
C MET A 191 -15.09 -3.84 -3.23
N ALA A 192 -14.90 -4.85 -2.38
CA ALA A 192 -15.23 -4.77 -0.96
C ALA A 192 -14.42 -3.66 -0.27
N PHE A 193 -13.11 -3.62 -0.52
CA PHE A 193 -12.23 -2.61 0.04
C PHE A 193 -12.50 -1.21 -0.52
N ALA A 194 -12.83 -1.07 -1.82
CA ALA A 194 -13.24 0.22 -2.41
C ALA A 194 -14.49 0.79 -1.73
N LYS A 195 -15.46 -0.05 -1.33
CA LYS A 195 -16.62 0.38 -0.53
C LYS A 195 -16.21 0.83 0.87
N TRP A 196 -15.26 0.13 1.49
CA TRP A 196 -14.73 0.52 2.79
C TRP A 196 -14.01 1.88 2.71
N ILE A 197 -13.20 2.11 1.68
CA ILE A 197 -12.57 3.43 1.43
C ILE A 197 -13.65 4.49 1.25
N GLN A 198 -14.69 4.20 0.46
CA GLN A 198 -15.80 5.11 0.27
C GLN A 198 -16.52 5.45 1.59
N ALA A 199 -16.64 4.50 2.52
CA ALA A 199 -17.28 4.73 3.83
C ALA A 199 -16.40 5.58 4.75
N ASN A 200 -15.08 5.36 4.75
CA ASN A 200 -14.13 6.00 5.65
C ASN A 200 -13.35 7.17 4.99
N PHE A 201 -13.76 7.63 3.81
CA PHE A 201 -13.02 8.59 2.98
C PHE A 201 -12.54 9.84 3.73
N LYS A 202 -13.33 10.35 4.69
CA LYS A 202 -13.01 11.57 5.43
C LYS A 202 -11.91 11.40 6.47
N ASP A 203 -11.66 10.16 6.88
CA ASP A 203 -10.66 9.81 7.87
C ASP A 203 -9.35 9.36 7.21
N LEU A 204 -9.31 9.29 5.88
CA LEU A 204 -8.16 8.81 5.13
C LEU A 204 -7.35 9.99 4.59
N ASP A 205 -6.05 9.93 4.82
CA ASP A 205 -5.08 10.78 4.15
C ASP A 205 -4.56 10.10 2.89
N PHE A 206 -4.19 10.89 1.89
CA PHE A 206 -3.79 10.40 0.56
C PHE A 206 -2.35 10.80 0.28
N TYR A 207 -1.58 9.86 -0.27
CA TYR A 207 -0.19 10.07 -0.65
C TYR A 207 0.06 9.53 -2.06
N THR A 208 1.03 10.10 -2.75
CA THR A 208 1.58 9.61 -4.02
C THR A 208 3.07 9.34 -3.89
N GLY A 209 3.66 8.60 -4.82
CA GLY A 209 5.12 8.53 -4.92
C GLY A 209 5.76 9.90 -5.17
N ALA A 210 7.06 10.01 -4.94
CA ALA A 210 7.82 11.26 -5.09
C ALA A 210 7.73 11.90 -6.49
N SER A 211 7.48 11.13 -7.56
CA SER A 211 7.28 11.70 -8.89
C SER A 211 5.90 12.33 -9.10
N MET A 212 4.98 12.15 -8.12
CA MET A 212 3.58 12.55 -8.19
C MET A 212 2.89 12.04 -9.46
N ASN A 213 3.25 10.84 -9.92
CA ASN A 213 2.70 10.25 -11.14
C ASN A 213 1.16 10.16 -11.04
N PRO A 214 0.41 10.89 -11.89
CA PRO A 214 -1.06 10.88 -11.84
C PRO A 214 -1.67 9.54 -12.24
N ASP A 215 -0.86 8.64 -12.82
CA ASP A 215 -1.26 7.29 -13.20
C ASP A 215 -0.77 6.20 -12.24
N GLY A 216 0.03 6.55 -11.23
CA GLY A 216 0.64 5.61 -10.28
C GLY A 216 -0.37 5.12 -9.25
N MET A 217 0.08 4.63 -8.10
CA MET A 217 -0.74 4.25 -6.96
C MET A 217 -0.95 5.46 -6.04
N VAL A 218 -2.18 5.64 -5.54
CA VAL A 218 -2.42 6.49 -4.37
C VAL A 218 -2.40 5.61 -3.12
N ILE A 219 -1.46 5.92 -2.23
CA ILE A 219 -1.30 5.28 -0.93
C ILE A 219 -2.29 5.93 0.03
N LEU A 220 -2.95 5.10 0.84
CA LEU A 220 -3.89 5.56 1.86
C LEU A 220 -3.21 5.53 3.22
N SER A 221 -3.49 6.51 4.08
CA SER A 221 -3.04 6.51 5.47
C SER A 221 -4.19 6.82 6.42
N ASN A 222 -4.07 6.33 7.65
CA ASN A 222 -4.87 6.74 8.80
C ASN A 222 -4.11 6.42 10.09
N TYR A 223 -4.69 6.79 11.22
CA TYR A 223 -4.23 6.45 12.56
C TYR A 223 -5.05 5.30 13.14
N MET A 224 -4.39 4.47 13.95
CA MET A 224 -5.03 3.43 14.75
C MET A 224 -5.95 4.02 15.83
N GLU A 225 -6.66 3.17 16.58
CA GLU A 225 -7.53 3.62 17.69
C GLU A 225 -6.81 4.44 18.76
N ASP A 226 -5.50 4.27 18.91
CA ASP A 226 -4.66 5.06 19.81
C ASP A 226 -4.53 6.53 19.37
N GLY A 227 -4.88 6.85 18.12
CA GLY A 227 -4.77 8.19 17.53
C GLY A 227 -3.33 8.66 17.29
N VAL A 228 -2.34 7.80 17.51
CA VAL A 228 -0.90 8.17 17.48
C VAL A 228 -0.12 7.31 16.49
N SER A 229 -0.47 6.03 16.34
CA SER A 229 0.22 5.11 15.42
C SER A 229 -0.36 5.23 14.01
N PRO A 230 0.35 5.83 13.04
CA PRO A 230 -0.10 5.85 11.66
C PRO A 230 0.08 4.49 10.99
N TYR A 231 -0.71 4.22 9.96
CA TYR A 231 -0.51 3.09 9.07
C TYR A 231 -0.82 3.48 7.62
N PHE A 232 -0.14 2.82 6.70
CA PHE A 232 -0.26 3.03 5.27
C PHE A 232 -0.80 1.77 4.59
N ILE A 233 -1.59 1.95 3.55
CA ILE A 233 -2.23 0.87 2.80
C ILE A 233 -1.78 0.93 1.35
N PHE A 234 -1.28 -0.20 0.85
CA PHE A 234 -0.79 -0.36 -0.50
C PHE A 234 -1.53 -1.49 -1.22
N TRP A 235 -1.77 -1.35 -2.52
CA TRP A 235 -2.31 -2.41 -3.35
C TRP A 235 -1.19 -3.39 -3.74
N LYS A 236 -1.17 -4.58 -3.12
CA LYS A 236 -0.11 -5.58 -3.34
C LYS A 236 0.09 -5.93 -4.81
N ALA A 237 -1.01 -6.08 -5.57
CA ALA A 237 -0.94 -6.45 -6.98
C ALA A 237 -0.29 -5.38 -7.87
N GLY A 238 -0.21 -4.13 -7.40
CA GLY A 238 0.52 -3.05 -8.06
C GLY A 238 1.96 -2.89 -7.60
N LEU A 239 2.44 -3.70 -6.64
CA LEU A 239 3.79 -3.61 -6.10
C LEU A 239 4.71 -4.67 -6.69
N LYS A 240 5.93 -4.25 -7.01
CA LYS A 240 7.04 -5.17 -7.32
C LYS A 240 8.19 -4.95 -6.36
N GLY A 241 8.51 -5.98 -5.58
CA GLY A 241 9.71 -6.00 -4.75
C GLY A 241 10.94 -6.32 -5.59
N GLN A 242 11.99 -5.49 -5.49
CA GLN A 242 13.30 -5.76 -6.06
C GLN A 242 14.33 -5.88 -4.95
N LYS A 243 15.09 -6.98 -4.96
CA LYS A 243 16.23 -7.16 -4.07
C LYS A 243 17.44 -6.47 -4.71
N CYS A 244 17.91 -5.38 -4.09
CA CYS A 244 19.13 -4.66 -4.41
C CYS A 244 20.30 -5.16 -3.54
#